data_AF-A0A9D6UCF2-F1
#
_entry.id   AF-A0A9D6UCF2-F1
#
_cell.length_a   1.000
_cell.length_b   1.000
_cell.length_c   1.000
_cell.angle_alpha   90.00
_cell.angle_beta   90.00
_cell.angle_gamma   90.00
#
_symmetry.space_group_name_H-M   'P 1'
#
loop_
_entity.id
_entity.type
_entity.pdbx_description
1 polymer ?
#
loop_
_entity_poly.entity_id
_entity_poly.type
_entity_poly.pdbx_seq_one_letter_code
_entity_poly.pdbx_strand_id
1 'polypeptide(L)'
;MKTRGIAPALGLAVLAAFALSGCEQSGLAHRSLAPIPSETVALMEQAGTTKEAPMLIRAYKKEAELEIWKMRSDGHYVHLKTFPMCRWSGQLGPKRRQGDRQVPEGFYAIGPAQMNPNSSYYLSFNVGYPNALDRALGHTGGDIMVHGACSSAGCFSMTDKQIAEIYAIARSSLAGGQRAIQMQSFPFKMTAENLAKHRLDPNLDFWKQLKEGSDHFEVTLQEPQVAFCNRRYVFNAAGAANLDPDAACPPLKQDPEIAQAVAQKSAQDEAKIAQLAQSGVKPVRIVYQDGGQHPTFASRVPEVSRPETIVPPTEIALDEKPNRGAESAAAKVADKLAAKSPVVTLAAAKAAGESRQTRVVAMAPMRGDHRDLSALAASYPRPTNSVKKLLRSNRDAGDIPT
;
A
#
# COMPACT_ATOMS: atom_id res chain seq x y z
N MET A 1 -63.75 -67.54 23.98
CA MET A 1 -62.44 -67.62 23.30
C MET A 1 -62.04 -66.22 22.86
N LYS A 2 -60.82 -65.76 23.24
CA LYS A 2 -59.89 -64.80 22.57
C LYS A 2 -60.51 -63.49 22.01
N THR A 3 -59.99 -62.27 22.17
CA THR A 3 -58.68 -61.73 22.59
C THR A 3 -58.81 -60.19 22.69
N ARG A 4 -57.84 -59.58 23.38
CA ARG A 4 -57.62 -58.16 23.70
C ARG A 4 -57.59 -57.19 22.50
N GLY A 5 -57.82 -55.90 22.79
CA GLY A 5 -57.37 -54.77 21.95
C GLY A 5 -57.55 -53.43 22.66
N ILE A 6 -56.43 -52.82 23.06
CA ILE A 6 -56.29 -51.54 23.77
C ILE A 6 -56.38 -50.39 22.75
N ALA A 7 -57.07 -49.29 23.07
CA ALA A 7 -56.96 -48.02 22.34
C ALA A 7 -56.38 -46.91 23.25
N PRO A 8 -55.52 -46.01 22.73
CA PRO A 8 -54.59 -45.22 23.54
C PRO A 8 -55.07 -43.79 23.80
N ALA A 9 -54.53 -43.21 24.87
CA ALA A 9 -54.59 -41.79 25.19
C ALA A 9 -53.82 -40.97 24.14
N LEU A 10 -54.44 -39.92 23.59
CA LEU A 10 -53.76 -38.86 22.85
C LEU A 10 -53.72 -37.60 23.72
N GLY A 11 -52.53 -37.28 24.22
CA GLY A 11 -52.19 -35.94 24.64
C GLY A 11 -51.88 -35.08 23.42
N LEU A 12 -52.35 -33.84 23.41
CA LEU A 12 -51.89 -32.82 22.47
C LEU A 12 -51.16 -31.73 23.25
N ALA A 13 -49.86 -31.67 23.02
CA ALA A 13 -48.94 -30.70 23.57
C ALA A 13 -49.18 -29.30 22.98
N VAL A 14 -49.14 -28.29 23.86
CA VAL A 14 -49.11 -26.87 23.50
C VAL A 14 -47.75 -26.56 22.87
N LEU A 15 -47.72 -26.31 21.56
CA LEU A 15 -46.57 -25.75 20.86
C LEU A 15 -46.70 -24.22 20.85
N ALA A 16 -46.06 -23.58 21.82
CA ALA A 16 -45.84 -22.13 21.80
C ALA A 16 -44.83 -21.79 20.70
N ALA A 17 -45.31 -21.23 19.59
CA ALA A 17 -44.47 -20.70 18.53
C ALA A 17 -43.82 -19.39 18.99
N PHE A 18 -42.57 -19.48 19.44
CA PHE A 18 -41.70 -18.31 19.54
C PHE A 18 -41.32 -17.85 18.13
N ALA A 19 -42.01 -16.82 17.64
CA ALA A 19 -41.57 -16.08 16.47
C ALA A 19 -40.25 -15.37 16.80
N LEU A 20 -39.14 -15.91 16.28
CA LEU A 20 -37.86 -15.22 16.25
C LEU A 20 -38.00 -14.00 15.33
N SER A 21 -38.08 -12.82 15.93
CA SER A 21 -37.84 -11.55 15.24
C SER A 21 -36.39 -11.52 14.76
N GLY A 22 -36.16 -11.87 13.50
CA GLY A 22 -34.86 -11.75 12.84
C GLY A 22 -34.48 -10.28 12.74
N CYS A 23 -33.45 -9.88 13.48
CA CYS A 23 -32.89 -8.53 13.44
C CYS A 23 -32.37 -8.17 12.05
N GLU A 24 -32.54 -6.90 11.71
CA GLU A 24 -32.20 -6.14 10.52
C GLU A 24 -30.69 -6.17 10.15
N GLN A 25 -30.17 -7.33 9.76
CA GLN A 25 -28.75 -7.51 9.38
C GLN A 25 -28.53 -7.71 7.88
N SER A 26 -29.61 -7.65 7.09
CA SER A 26 -29.62 -7.92 5.65
C SER A 26 -29.01 -6.80 4.80
N GLY A 27 -29.16 -5.53 5.18
CA GLY A 27 -28.69 -4.38 4.36
C GLY A 27 -27.17 -4.22 4.30
N LEU A 28 -26.48 -4.30 5.45
CA LEU A 28 -25.02 -4.13 5.53
C LEU A 28 -24.25 -5.34 4.97
N ALA A 29 -24.79 -6.55 5.17
CA ALA A 29 -24.21 -7.76 4.60
C ALA A 29 -24.28 -7.76 3.06
N HIS A 30 -25.40 -7.27 2.48
CA HIS A 30 -25.64 -7.30 1.04
C HIS A 30 -24.63 -6.46 0.23
N ARG A 31 -24.27 -5.26 0.69
CA ARG A 31 -23.29 -4.41 -0.02
C ARG A 31 -21.90 -5.01 -0.09
N SER A 32 -21.45 -5.70 0.98
CA SER A 32 -20.11 -6.29 1.03
C SER A 32 -19.97 -7.56 0.18
N LEU A 33 -21.10 -8.14 -0.24
CA LEU A 33 -21.22 -9.32 -1.10
C LEU A 33 -21.53 -8.97 -2.55
N ALA A 34 -21.66 -7.68 -2.88
CA ALA A 34 -21.90 -7.23 -4.25
C ALA A 34 -20.82 -7.80 -5.21
N PRO A 35 -21.19 -8.25 -6.42
CA PRO A 35 -20.24 -8.78 -7.37
C PRO A 35 -19.33 -7.68 -7.94
N ILE A 36 -18.20 -8.08 -8.50
CA ILE A 36 -17.38 -7.18 -9.34
C ILE A 36 -18.25 -6.74 -10.54
N PRO A 37 -18.31 -5.44 -10.89
CA PRO A 37 -19.07 -4.96 -12.04
C PRO A 37 -18.68 -5.70 -13.32
N SER A 38 -19.66 -6.02 -14.18
CA SER A 38 -19.43 -6.76 -15.43
C SER A 38 -18.42 -6.09 -16.35
N GLU A 39 -18.42 -4.77 -16.43
CA GLU A 39 -17.43 -3.99 -17.19
C GLU A 39 -15.99 -4.27 -16.70
N THR A 40 -15.80 -4.34 -15.38
CA THR A 40 -14.50 -4.63 -14.77
C THR A 40 -14.09 -6.08 -14.97
N VAL A 41 -15.05 -7.01 -14.98
CA VAL A 41 -14.79 -8.41 -15.34
C VAL A 41 -14.34 -8.51 -16.81
N ALA A 42 -14.97 -7.78 -17.73
CA ALA A 42 -14.55 -7.73 -19.12
C ALA A 42 -13.14 -7.14 -19.28
N LEU A 43 -12.78 -6.12 -18.49
CA LEU A 43 -11.41 -5.60 -18.44
C LEU A 43 -10.41 -6.66 -17.94
N MET A 44 -10.78 -7.47 -16.95
CA MET A 44 -9.93 -8.57 -16.48
C MET A 44 -9.70 -9.62 -17.58
N GLU A 45 -10.76 -10.01 -18.29
CA GLU A 45 -10.68 -10.96 -19.40
C GLU A 45 -9.77 -10.43 -20.53
N GLN A 46 -9.95 -9.16 -20.93
CA GLN A 46 -9.11 -8.50 -21.93
C GLN A 46 -7.64 -8.41 -21.49
N ALA A 47 -7.39 -8.18 -20.19
CA ALA A 47 -6.05 -8.09 -19.62
C ALA A 47 -5.41 -9.46 -19.34
N GLY A 48 -6.12 -10.57 -19.58
CA GLY A 48 -5.61 -11.93 -19.32
C GLY A 48 -5.47 -12.27 -17.84
N THR A 49 -6.36 -11.76 -17.00
CA THR A 49 -6.44 -12.09 -15.56
C THR A 49 -7.84 -12.58 -15.19
N THR A 50 -8.02 -13.04 -13.95
CA THR A 50 -9.29 -13.56 -13.43
C THR A 50 -9.74 -12.78 -12.20
N LYS A 51 -10.98 -12.99 -11.75
CA LYS A 51 -11.50 -12.35 -10.53
C LYS A 51 -10.70 -12.74 -9.29
N GLU A 52 -10.28 -14.00 -9.22
CA GLU A 52 -9.58 -14.62 -8.09
C GLU A 52 -8.06 -14.40 -8.10
N ALA A 53 -7.48 -13.98 -9.24
CA ALA A 53 -6.04 -13.77 -9.32
C ALA A 53 -5.57 -12.71 -8.30
N PRO A 54 -4.32 -12.76 -7.84
CA PRO A 54 -3.75 -11.76 -6.95
C PRO A 54 -3.91 -10.33 -7.48
N MET A 55 -4.08 -9.39 -6.55
CA MET A 55 -4.12 -7.96 -6.82
C MET A 55 -3.05 -7.21 -6.03
N LEU A 56 -2.65 -6.05 -6.56
CA LEU A 56 -1.74 -5.10 -5.94
C LEU A 56 -2.34 -3.70 -6.08
N ILE A 57 -2.15 -2.86 -5.06
CA ILE A 57 -2.66 -1.49 -5.03
C ILE A 57 -1.47 -0.53 -5.10
N ARG A 58 -1.50 0.45 -6.01
CA ARG A 58 -0.57 1.59 -6.00
C ARG A 58 -1.36 2.86 -5.78
N ALA A 59 -1.02 3.63 -4.75
CA ALA A 59 -1.64 4.89 -4.41
C ALA A 59 -0.64 6.02 -4.62
N TYR A 60 -1.04 7.09 -5.33
CA TYR A 60 -0.21 8.26 -5.57
C TYR A 60 -0.90 9.49 -5.03
N LYS A 61 -0.34 10.08 -3.97
CA LYS A 61 -0.98 11.18 -3.24
C LYS A 61 -1.07 12.45 -4.08
N LYS A 62 0.02 12.86 -4.73
CA LYS A 62 0.03 14.08 -5.56
C LYS A 62 -1.01 14.04 -6.68
N GLU A 63 -1.08 12.92 -7.39
CA GLU A 63 -2.04 12.68 -8.46
C GLU A 63 -3.46 12.43 -7.91
N ALA A 64 -3.58 12.07 -6.63
CA ALA A 64 -4.82 11.61 -6.01
C ALA A 64 -5.43 10.43 -6.80
N GLU A 65 -4.61 9.43 -7.10
CA GLU A 65 -4.99 8.24 -7.89
C GLU A 65 -4.69 6.95 -7.12
N LEU A 66 -5.63 6.00 -7.14
CA LEU A 66 -5.47 4.64 -6.64
C LEU A 66 -5.58 3.67 -7.82
N GLU A 67 -4.49 2.99 -8.15
CA GLU A 67 -4.42 1.99 -9.20
C GLU A 67 -4.61 0.59 -8.64
N ILE A 68 -5.38 -0.22 -9.37
CA ILE A 68 -5.50 -1.65 -9.17
C ILE A 68 -4.74 -2.38 -10.27
N TRP A 69 -3.82 -3.23 -9.86
CA TRP A 69 -3.05 -4.12 -10.71
C TRP A 69 -3.46 -5.55 -10.40
N LYS A 70 -3.51 -6.41 -11.42
CA LYS A 70 -3.89 -7.82 -11.29
C LYS A 70 -2.82 -8.71 -11.90
N MET A 71 -2.50 -9.81 -11.25
CA MET A 71 -1.55 -10.78 -11.78
C MET A 71 -2.20 -11.61 -12.89
N ARG A 72 -1.49 -11.78 -14.00
CA ARG A 72 -1.86 -12.73 -15.07
C ARG A 72 -1.31 -14.12 -14.73
N SER A 73 -1.68 -15.12 -15.53
CA SER A 73 -1.21 -16.50 -15.35
C SER A 73 0.31 -16.68 -15.53
N ASP A 74 0.99 -15.73 -16.16
CA ASP A 74 2.44 -15.72 -16.35
C ASP A 74 3.22 -15.13 -15.15
N GLY A 75 2.52 -14.76 -14.08
CA GLY A 75 3.11 -14.18 -12.86
C GLY A 75 3.35 -12.68 -12.94
N HIS A 76 3.07 -12.01 -14.07
CA HIS A 76 3.25 -10.57 -14.23
C HIS A 76 1.94 -9.82 -13.94
N TYR A 77 2.06 -8.71 -13.22
CA TYR A 77 0.99 -7.77 -12.96
C TYR A 77 0.73 -6.90 -14.19
N VAL A 78 -0.55 -6.75 -14.51
CA VAL A 78 -1.06 -5.82 -15.51
C VAL A 78 -1.92 -4.78 -14.81
N HIS A 79 -1.81 -3.53 -15.26
CA HIS A 79 -2.69 -2.46 -14.80
C HIS A 79 -4.12 -2.79 -15.23
N LEU A 80 -5.05 -2.83 -14.28
CA LEU A 80 -6.45 -3.08 -14.57
C LEU A 80 -7.21 -1.75 -14.69
N LYS A 81 -7.08 -0.90 -13.67
CA LYS A 81 -7.92 0.31 -13.56
C LYS A 81 -7.31 1.33 -12.61
N THR A 82 -7.49 2.61 -12.93
CA THR A 82 -7.17 3.74 -12.07
C THR A 82 -8.47 4.33 -11.50
N PHE A 83 -8.51 4.51 -10.19
CA PHE A 83 -9.61 5.14 -9.47
C PHE A 83 -9.16 6.51 -8.97
N PRO A 84 -9.78 7.62 -9.42
CA PRO A 84 -9.49 8.92 -8.86
C PRO A 84 -9.94 8.92 -7.39
N MET A 85 -9.05 9.30 -6.48
CA MET A 85 -9.35 9.47 -5.07
C MET A 85 -10.23 10.70 -4.89
N CYS A 86 -11.34 10.54 -4.20
CA CYS A 86 -12.14 11.69 -3.81
C CYS A 86 -11.32 12.60 -2.89
N ARG A 87 -10.66 12.03 -1.89
CA ARG A 87 -9.84 12.78 -0.94
C ARG A 87 -8.78 11.90 -0.30
N TRP A 88 -7.66 12.48 0.06
CA TRP A 88 -6.72 11.93 1.04
C TRP A 88 -6.29 13.06 1.99
N SER A 89 -5.79 12.74 3.19
CA SER A 89 -5.42 13.76 4.19
C SER A 89 -3.91 13.91 4.39
N GLY A 90 -3.48 15.12 4.75
CA GLY A 90 -2.11 15.47 5.13
C GLY A 90 -1.33 16.23 4.05
N GLN A 91 -0.03 15.97 3.96
CA GLN A 91 0.92 16.52 2.98
C GLN A 91 1.56 15.39 2.18
N LEU A 92 2.46 15.70 1.24
CA LEU A 92 3.45 14.73 0.80
C LEU A 92 4.46 14.48 1.93
N GLY A 93 4.85 13.23 2.11
CA GLY A 93 5.66 12.73 3.21
C GLY A 93 4.97 11.63 4.01
N PRO A 94 5.75 10.85 4.80
CA PRO A 94 5.23 9.73 5.58
C PRO A 94 4.42 10.21 6.79
N LYS A 95 3.47 9.36 7.22
CA LYS A 95 2.79 9.49 8.51
C LYS A 95 3.76 9.17 9.64
N ARG A 96 3.85 10.03 10.67
CA ARG A 96 4.81 9.87 11.77
C ARG A 96 4.15 9.78 13.14
N ARG A 97 2.96 10.34 13.35
CA ARG A 97 2.35 10.44 14.69
C ARG A 97 0.86 10.17 14.68
N GLN A 98 0.33 9.66 15.80
CA GLN A 98 -1.11 9.62 16.00
C GLN A 98 -1.69 11.04 15.94
N GLY A 99 -2.79 11.21 15.20
CA GLY A 99 -3.48 12.50 15.09
C GLY A 99 -2.84 13.54 14.15
N ASP A 100 -1.74 13.22 13.44
CA ASP A 100 -1.12 14.13 12.45
C ASP A 100 -1.94 14.33 11.16
N ARG A 101 -3.12 13.70 11.06
CA ARG A 101 -4.01 13.71 9.89
C ARG A 101 -3.31 13.35 8.58
N GLN A 102 -2.25 12.55 8.65
CA GLN A 102 -1.43 12.18 7.50
C GLN A 102 -1.76 10.75 7.06
N VAL A 103 -2.02 10.54 5.77
CA VAL A 103 -1.97 9.18 5.19
C VAL A 103 -0.51 8.77 4.94
N PRO A 104 -0.17 7.48 5.13
CA PRO A 104 1.20 7.02 5.11
C PRO A 104 1.77 6.89 3.69
N GLU A 105 3.10 6.76 3.61
CA GLU A 105 3.85 6.45 2.40
C GLU A 105 4.76 5.26 2.71
N GLY A 106 4.78 4.25 1.85
CA GLY A 106 5.43 2.97 2.14
C GLY A 106 4.73 1.76 1.54
N PHE A 107 5.16 0.59 1.97
CA PHE A 107 4.62 -0.71 1.56
C PHE A 107 3.86 -1.35 2.71
N TYR A 108 2.62 -1.74 2.45
CA TYR A 108 1.69 -2.24 3.45
C TYR A 108 1.00 -3.52 2.99
N ALA A 109 0.49 -4.31 3.93
CA ALA A 109 -0.22 -5.55 3.65
C ALA A 109 -1.64 -5.51 4.20
N ILE A 110 -2.58 -5.85 3.32
CA ILE A 110 -4.01 -5.89 3.62
C ILE A 110 -4.45 -7.35 3.54
N GLY A 111 -4.58 -7.99 4.70
CA GLY A 111 -5.10 -9.35 4.82
C GLY A 111 -6.63 -9.39 5.02
N PRO A 112 -7.22 -10.60 5.10
CA PRO A 112 -8.66 -10.76 5.30
C PRO A 112 -9.20 -10.07 6.56
N ALA A 113 -8.40 -10.03 7.64
CA ALA A 113 -8.79 -9.41 8.91
C ALA A 113 -8.88 -7.87 8.83
N GLN A 114 -8.25 -7.25 7.83
CA GLN A 114 -8.33 -5.81 7.60
C GLN A 114 -9.58 -5.39 6.82
N MET A 115 -10.31 -6.34 6.22
CA MET A 115 -11.54 -6.05 5.49
C MET A 115 -12.67 -5.70 6.47
N ASN A 116 -13.35 -4.58 6.25
CA ASN A 116 -14.42 -4.09 7.11
C ASN A 116 -15.74 -3.89 6.34
N PRO A 117 -16.62 -4.90 6.30
CA PRO A 117 -17.92 -4.82 5.61
C PRO A 117 -18.93 -3.90 6.33
N ASN A 118 -18.74 -3.69 7.64
CA ASN A 118 -19.66 -2.95 8.51
C ASN A 118 -19.21 -1.50 8.73
N SER A 119 -18.44 -0.94 7.79
CA SER A 119 -17.95 0.44 7.87
C SER A 119 -19.09 1.45 7.98
N SER A 120 -18.89 2.47 8.82
CA SER A 120 -19.74 3.66 8.84
C SER A 120 -19.59 4.53 7.59
N TYR A 121 -18.56 4.29 6.77
CA TYR A 121 -18.28 4.99 5.51
C TYR A 121 -18.52 4.08 4.30
N TYR A 122 -19.68 3.43 4.29
CA TYR A 122 -20.11 2.45 3.28
C TYR A 122 -19.31 1.13 3.24
N LEU A 123 -18.08 1.11 2.75
CA LEU A 123 -17.18 -0.05 2.83
C LEU A 123 -15.78 0.45 3.14
N SER A 124 -14.97 -0.38 3.77
CA SER A 124 -13.57 -0.01 4.01
C SER A 124 -12.66 -1.21 4.21
N PHE A 125 -11.36 -0.98 4.08
CA PHE A 125 -10.34 -1.88 4.60
C PHE A 125 -9.19 -1.08 5.21
N ASN A 126 -8.56 -1.63 6.24
CA ASN A 126 -7.41 -1.03 6.89
C ASN A 126 -6.16 -1.28 6.05
N VAL A 127 -5.36 -0.24 5.80
CA VAL A 127 -4.14 -0.29 5.00
C VAL A 127 -3.06 -1.18 5.64
N GLY A 128 -3.05 -1.31 6.97
CA GLY A 128 -1.99 -2.03 7.70
C GLY A 128 -0.82 -1.13 8.11
N TYR A 129 -1.10 0.15 8.39
CA TYR A 129 -0.15 1.05 9.04
C TYR A 129 -0.27 0.93 10.58
N PRO A 130 0.84 1.04 11.34
CA PRO A 130 2.24 1.14 10.89
C PRO A 130 2.81 -0.22 10.49
N ASN A 131 3.66 -0.26 9.46
CA ASN A 131 4.43 -1.48 9.15
C ASN A 131 5.65 -1.62 10.11
N ALA A 132 6.48 -2.65 9.92
CA ALA A 132 7.61 -2.89 10.83
C ALA A 132 8.67 -1.77 10.78
N LEU A 133 8.95 -1.20 9.60
CA LEU A 133 9.84 -0.06 9.46
C LEU A 133 9.28 1.21 10.10
N ASP A 134 7.99 1.49 9.91
CA ASP A 134 7.31 2.62 10.56
C ASP A 134 7.51 2.54 12.09
N ARG A 135 7.31 1.36 12.68
CA ARG A 135 7.51 1.13 14.11
C ARG A 135 8.97 1.33 14.54
N ALA A 136 9.93 0.79 13.80
CA ALA A 136 11.35 0.98 14.08
C ALA A 136 11.77 2.45 13.99
N LEU A 137 11.19 3.20 13.06
CA LEU A 137 11.36 4.66 12.94
C LEU A 137 10.68 5.45 14.08
N GLY A 138 9.96 4.78 14.98
CA GLY A 138 9.24 5.41 16.09
C GLY A 138 7.93 6.06 15.66
N HIS A 139 7.41 5.71 14.48
CA HIS A 139 6.13 6.22 14.01
C HIS A 139 4.98 5.60 14.80
N THR A 140 3.95 6.42 15.07
CA THR A 140 2.80 6.01 15.89
C THR A 140 1.48 6.27 15.19
N GLY A 141 0.45 5.59 15.69
CA GLY A 141 -0.93 5.71 15.25
C GLY A 141 -1.42 4.45 14.54
N GLY A 142 -2.50 4.57 13.78
CA GLY A 142 -3.14 3.44 13.13
C GLY A 142 -4.41 3.84 12.40
N ASP A 143 -5.27 2.84 12.14
CA ASP A 143 -6.63 3.01 11.59
C ASP A 143 -6.69 3.85 10.30
N ILE A 144 -5.67 3.71 9.45
CA ILE A 144 -5.66 4.29 8.12
C ILE A 144 -6.49 3.40 7.20
N MET A 145 -7.60 3.93 6.71
CA MET A 145 -8.55 3.19 5.89
C MET A 145 -8.48 3.65 4.43
N VAL A 146 -8.79 2.73 3.52
CA VAL A 146 -9.40 3.08 2.24
C VAL A 146 -10.90 2.85 2.39
N HIS A 147 -11.71 3.88 2.17
CA HIS A 147 -13.16 3.79 2.43
C HIS A 147 -14.02 4.58 1.43
N GLY A 148 -15.34 4.34 1.46
CA GLY A 148 -16.34 5.13 0.72
C GLY A 148 -16.62 6.46 1.39
N ALA A 149 -17.77 7.08 1.15
CA ALA A 149 -18.16 8.38 1.71
C ALA A 149 -17.03 9.43 1.58
N CYS A 150 -17.08 10.15 0.47
CA CYS A 150 -16.13 11.15 -0.04
C CYS A 150 -15.80 12.28 0.97
N SER A 151 -15.11 11.92 2.05
CA SER A 151 -14.78 12.73 3.22
C SER A 151 -13.60 12.08 3.94
N SER A 152 -12.52 12.82 4.18
CA SER A 152 -11.34 12.28 4.86
C SER A 152 -10.94 13.14 6.05
N ALA A 153 -10.57 12.47 7.13
CA ALA A 153 -9.87 13.06 8.29
C ALA A 153 -8.72 12.11 8.70
N GLY A 154 -7.87 11.72 7.75
CA GLY A 154 -6.72 10.82 7.96
C GLY A 154 -6.76 9.51 7.16
N CYS A 155 -7.52 9.43 6.07
CA CYS A 155 -7.73 8.21 5.29
C CYS A 155 -7.66 8.47 3.78
N PHE A 156 -7.68 7.40 2.98
CA PHE A 156 -7.94 7.48 1.55
C PHE A 156 -9.46 7.30 1.32
N SER A 157 -10.12 8.34 0.82
CA SER A 157 -11.56 8.34 0.62
C SER A 157 -11.87 8.26 -0.88
N MET A 158 -12.77 7.33 -1.18
CA MET A 158 -13.30 7.03 -2.50
C MET A 158 -14.80 7.36 -2.51
N THR A 159 -15.44 7.33 -3.68
CA THR A 159 -16.91 7.28 -3.72
C THR A 159 -17.41 5.90 -3.34
N ASP A 160 -18.68 5.80 -2.93
CA ASP A 160 -19.30 4.52 -2.59
C ASP A 160 -19.26 3.51 -3.74
N LYS A 161 -19.47 3.99 -4.97
CA LYS A 161 -19.35 3.17 -6.19
C LYS A 161 -17.93 2.64 -6.37
N GLN A 162 -16.92 3.49 -6.19
CA GLN A 162 -15.52 3.09 -6.35
C GLN A 162 -15.11 2.08 -5.27
N ILE A 163 -15.43 2.33 -4.00
CA ILE A 163 -15.05 1.40 -2.93
C ILE A 163 -15.83 0.08 -3.01
N ALA A 164 -17.08 0.08 -3.50
CA ALA A 164 -17.81 -1.17 -3.76
C ALA A 164 -17.02 -2.07 -4.72
N GLU A 165 -16.55 -1.48 -5.82
CA GLU A 165 -15.78 -2.18 -6.83
C GLU A 165 -14.42 -2.63 -6.28
N ILE A 166 -13.64 -1.73 -5.67
CA ILE A 166 -12.32 -2.05 -5.10
C ILE A 166 -12.46 -3.15 -4.03
N TYR A 167 -13.44 -3.04 -3.14
CA TYR A 167 -13.70 -4.04 -2.09
C TYR A 167 -14.08 -5.39 -2.68
N ALA A 168 -14.90 -5.42 -3.74
CA ALA A 168 -15.28 -6.67 -4.42
C ALA A 168 -14.06 -7.35 -5.08
N ILE A 169 -13.16 -6.58 -5.72
CA ILE A 169 -11.91 -7.11 -6.29
C ILE A 169 -11.03 -7.67 -5.16
N ALA A 170 -10.81 -6.89 -4.10
CA ALA A 170 -10.01 -7.30 -2.94
C ALA A 170 -10.54 -8.58 -2.29
N ARG A 171 -11.85 -8.63 -2.05
CA ARG A 171 -12.52 -9.83 -1.53
C ARG A 171 -12.29 -11.04 -2.44
N SER A 172 -12.44 -10.88 -3.76
CA SER A 172 -12.25 -11.98 -4.72
C SER A 172 -10.80 -12.47 -4.78
N SER A 173 -9.81 -11.57 -4.78
CA SER A 173 -8.39 -11.97 -4.73
C SER A 173 -8.01 -12.69 -3.44
N LEU A 174 -8.51 -12.21 -2.29
CA LEU A 174 -8.29 -12.88 -0.99
C LEU A 174 -8.99 -14.25 -0.95
N ALA A 175 -10.22 -14.35 -1.45
CA ALA A 175 -10.95 -15.62 -1.56
C ALA A 175 -10.29 -16.60 -2.55
N GLY A 176 -9.58 -16.06 -3.55
CA GLY A 176 -8.74 -16.81 -4.50
C GLY A 176 -7.44 -17.37 -3.91
N GLY A 177 -7.16 -17.11 -2.63
CA GLY A 177 -5.99 -17.63 -1.92
C GLY A 177 -4.85 -16.62 -1.75
N GLN A 178 -5.01 -15.37 -2.20
CA GLN A 178 -4.03 -14.32 -1.87
C GLN A 178 -4.04 -14.06 -0.36
N ARG A 179 -2.90 -14.25 0.31
CA ARG A 179 -2.81 -14.12 1.78
C ARG A 179 -2.90 -12.67 2.27
N ALA A 180 -2.33 -11.75 1.50
CA ALA A 180 -2.43 -10.33 1.72
C ALA A 180 -2.24 -9.59 0.39
N ILE A 181 -2.94 -8.47 0.25
CA ILE A 181 -2.79 -7.55 -0.87
C ILE A 181 -1.72 -6.54 -0.49
N GLN A 182 -0.67 -6.40 -1.31
CA GLN A 182 0.32 -5.35 -1.11
C GLN A 182 -0.25 -4.00 -1.57
N MET A 183 -0.21 -3.01 -0.70
CA MET A 183 -0.50 -1.62 -1.04
C MET A 183 0.79 -0.80 -0.98
N GLN A 184 1.12 -0.17 -2.10
CA GLN A 184 2.26 0.72 -2.26
C GLN A 184 1.75 2.15 -2.29
N SER A 185 2.02 2.91 -1.22
CA SER A 185 1.59 4.31 -1.10
C SER A 185 2.77 5.23 -1.36
N PHE A 186 2.69 6.02 -2.41
CA PHE A 186 3.75 6.90 -2.89
C PHE A 186 3.36 8.38 -2.74
N PRO A 187 4.35 9.28 -2.56
CA PRO A 187 4.09 10.72 -2.60
C PRO A 187 3.53 11.17 -3.95
N PHE A 188 4.03 10.58 -5.03
CA PHE A 188 3.67 10.88 -6.41
C PHE A 188 4.10 9.70 -7.31
N LYS A 189 3.73 9.73 -8.59
CA LYS A 189 4.32 8.79 -9.57
C LYS A 189 5.84 8.96 -9.57
N MET A 190 6.57 7.89 -9.30
CA MET A 190 8.01 7.89 -9.00
C MET A 190 8.90 8.13 -10.24
N THR A 191 8.56 9.11 -11.08
CA THR A 191 9.30 9.47 -12.29
C THR A 191 10.43 10.44 -12.01
N ALA A 192 11.39 10.52 -12.93
CA ALA A 192 12.49 11.49 -12.88
C ALA A 192 12.00 12.94 -12.79
N GLU A 193 10.91 13.30 -13.46
CA GLU A 193 10.34 14.65 -13.45
C GLU A 193 9.81 15.03 -12.07
N ASN A 194 9.09 14.14 -11.41
CA ASN A 194 8.59 14.39 -10.06
C ASN A 194 9.74 14.45 -9.06
N LEU A 195 10.72 13.54 -9.13
CA LEU A 195 11.90 13.58 -8.27
C LEU A 195 12.73 14.84 -8.48
N ALA A 196 12.91 15.30 -9.73
CA ALA A 196 13.60 16.54 -10.05
C ALA A 196 12.88 17.75 -9.46
N LYS A 197 11.55 17.83 -9.61
CA LYS A 197 10.73 18.89 -9.01
C LYS A 197 10.82 18.88 -7.49
N HIS A 198 10.92 17.73 -6.86
CA HIS A 198 10.94 17.62 -5.39
C HIS A 198 12.34 17.39 -4.78
N ARG A 199 13.42 17.68 -5.53
CA ARG A 199 14.81 17.40 -5.14
C ARG A 199 15.33 18.11 -3.88
N LEU A 200 14.59 19.09 -3.35
CA LEU A 200 14.93 19.78 -2.10
C LEU A 200 13.97 19.43 -0.95
N ASP A 201 13.08 18.46 -1.13
CA ASP A 201 12.16 18.04 -0.08
C ASP A 201 12.91 17.31 1.05
N PRO A 202 12.61 17.59 2.33
CA PRO A 202 13.25 16.90 3.46
C PRO A 202 13.00 15.39 3.49
N ASN A 203 12.01 14.87 2.76
CA ASN A 203 11.72 13.44 2.68
C ASN A 203 12.41 12.75 1.49
N LEU A 204 13.23 13.44 0.70
CA LEU A 204 13.81 12.89 -0.52
C LEU A 204 14.58 11.58 -0.30
N ASP A 205 15.36 11.48 0.78
CA ASP A 205 16.11 10.25 1.08
C ASP A 205 15.19 9.06 1.40
N PHE A 206 14.03 9.32 2.00
CA PHE A 206 13.01 8.31 2.21
C PHE A 206 12.32 7.95 0.89
N TRP A 207 11.99 8.94 0.06
CA TRP A 207 11.38 8.71 -1.26
C TRP A 207 12.29 7.97 -2.22
N LYS A 208 13.61 8.11 -2.13
CA LYS A 208 14.57 7.27 -2.86
C LYS A 208 14.47 5.79 -2.47
N GLN A 209 14.14 5.47 -1.21
CA GLN A 209 13.86 4.07 -0.83
C GLN A 209 12.54 3.58 -1.42
N LEU A 210 11.51 4.42 -1.48
CA LEU A 210 10.27 4.07 -2.16
C LEU A 210 10.47 3.90 -3.67
N LYS A 211 11.34 4.72 -4.28
CA LYS A 211 11.73 4.65 -5.68
C LYS A 211 12.36 3.30 -6.00
N GLU A 212 13.27 2.81 -5.16
CA GLU A 212 13.88 1.49 -5.31
C GLU A 212 12.81 0.38 -5.40
N GLY A 213 11.85 0.35 -4.47
CA GLY A 213 10.75 -0.62 -4.52
C GLY A 213 9.82 -0.44 -5.74
N SER A 214 9.57 0.81 -6.17
CA SER A 214 8.86 1.11 -7.41
C SER A 214 9.60 0.57 -8.64
N ASP A 215 10.92 0.69 -8.66
CA ASP A 215 11.78 0.23 -9.76
C ASP A 215 11.79 -1.29 -9.84
N HIS A 216 11.88 -1.97 -8.70
CA HIS A 216 11.71 -3.42 -8.62
C HIS A 216 10.39 -3.87 -9.25
N PHE A 217 9.27 -3.20 -8.94
CA PHE A 217 7.99 -3.52 -9.55
C PHE A 217 7.98 -3.20 -11.06
N GLU A 218 8.50 -2.04 -11.47
CA GLU A 218 8.43 -1.60 -12.87
C GLU A 218 9.30 -2.44 -13.82
N VAL A 219 10.47 -2.90 -13.39
CA VAL A 219 11.34 -3.74 -14.24
C VAL A 219 10.92 -5.20 -14.28
N THR A 220 10.24 -5.69 -13.24
CA THR A 220 9.83 -7.09 -13.15
C THR A 220 8.36 -7.32 -13.43
N LEU A 221 7.50 -6.30 -13.29
CA LEU A 221 6.05 -6.44 -13.18
C LEU A 221 5.62 -7.50 -12.15
N GLN A 222 6.42 -7.76 -11.12
CA GLN A 222 6.12 -8.67 -10.03
C GLN A 222 6.00 -7.90 -8.72
N GLU A 223 5.19 -8.41 -7.80
CA GLU A 223 5.09 -7.84 -6.45
C GLU A 223 6.46 -7.90 -5.76
N PRO A 224 7.06 -6.76 -5.36
CA PRO A 224 8.34 -6.76 -4.67
C PRO A 224 8.23 -7.45 -3.31
N GLN A 225 9.20 -8.30 -2.99
CA GLN A 225 9.39 -8.82 -1.64
C GLN A 225 10.00 -7.70 -0.79
N VAL A 226 9.31 -7.32 0.29
CA VAL A 226 9.71 -6.22 1.16
C VAL A 226 10.22 -6.76 2.49
N ALA A 227 11.42 -6.34 2.85
CA ALA A 227 12.05 -6.58 4.15
C ALA A 227 12.63 -5.29 4.71
N PHE A 228 13.15 -5.36 5.93
CA PHE A 228 13.68 -4.19 6.64
C PHE A 228 14.93 -4.57 7.42
N CYS A 229 15.95 -3.72 7.34
CA CYS A 229 17.11 -3.76 8.22
C CYS A 229 17.76 -2.38 8.25
N ASN A 230 18.51 -2.10 9.31
CA ASN A 230 19.19 -0.82 9.53
C ASN A 230 18.24 0.39 9.33
N ARG A 231 16.98 0.23 9.75
CA ARG A 231 15.89 1.21 9.65
C ARG A 231 15.66 1.69 8.21
N ARG A 232 15.79 0.78 7.24
CA ARG A 232 15.60 1.02 5.81
C ARG A 232 14.85 -0.14 5.15
N TYR A 233 14.26 0.15 3.99
CA TYR A 233 13.70 -0.89 3.13
C TYR A 233 14.79 -1.76 2.50
N VAL A 234 14.44 -3.02 2.24
CA VAL A 234 15.20 -3.99 1.45
C VAL A 234 14.22 -4.68 0.50
N PHE A 235 14.60 -4.80 -0.77
CA PHE A 235 13.76 -5.41 -1.79
C PHE A 235 14.39 -6.65 -2.42
N ASN A 236 13.56 -7.65 -2.72
CA ASN A 236 13.90 -8.87 -3.48
C ASN A 236 15.23 -9.55 -3.06
N ALA A 237 15.52 -9.55 -1.77
CA ALA A 237 16.71 -10.19 -1.20
C ALA A 237 16.36 -11.57 -0.62
N ALA A 238 17.06 -12.60 -1.08
CA ALA A 238 16.91 -13.96 -0.58
C ALA A 238 17.28 -14.04 0.91
N GLY A 239 16.46 -14.74 1.69
CA GLY A 239 16.67 -14.89 3.14
C GLY A 239 16.35 -13.63 3.95
N ALA A 240 15.79 -12.58 3.34
CA ALA A 240 15.40 -11.36 4.04
C ALA A 240 14.03 -11.49 4.76
N ALA A 241 13.40 -12.67 4.72
CA ALA A 241 12.19 -12.93 5.47
C ALA A 241 12.47 -12.83 6.98
N ASN A 242 11.75 -11.94 7.66
CA ASN A 242 11.82 -11.72 9.11
C ASN A 242 13.13 -11.07 9.61
N LEU A 243 13.80 -10.28 8.79
CA LEU A 243 14.87 -9.40 9.29
C LEU A 243 14.34 -8.44 10.36
N ASP A 244 15.17 -8.19 11.36
CA ASP A 244 14.93 -7.17 12.37
C ASP A 244 15.15 -5.78 11.74
N PRO A 245 14.11 -4.92 11.68
CA PRO A 245 14.23 -3.58 11.12
C PRO A 245 15.29 -2.70 11.83
N ASP A 246 15.59 -2.92 13.11
CA ASP A 246 16.58 -2.13 13.86
C ASP A 246 18.00 -2.70 13.79
N ALA A 247 18.16 -3.98 13.40
CA ALA A 247 19.47 -4.61 13.31
C ALA A 247 20.22 -4.24 12.02
N ALA A 248 21.55 -4.33 12.03
CA ALA A 248 22.35 -4.16 10.81
C ALA A 248 21.95 -5.18 9.74
N CYS A 249 22.03 -4.76 8.47
CA CYS A 249 21.71 -5.65 7.36
C CYS A 249 22.72 -6.80 7.27
N PRO A 250 22.28 -8.07 7.23
CA PRO A 250 23.18 -9.17 6.93
C PRO A 250 23.66 -9.07 5.47
N PRO A 251 24.62 -9.90 5.04
CA PRO A 251 24.90 -10.06 3.61
C PRO A 251 23.63 -10.48 2.87
N LEU A 252 23.10 -9.56 2.06
CA LEU A 252 21.89 -9.78 1.27
C LEU A 252 22.26 -10.32 -0.11
N LYS A 253 21.58 -11.38 -0.55
CA LYS A 253 21.73 -11.92 -1.90
C LYS A 253 20.52 -11.54 -2.73
N GLN A 254 20.73 -10.72 -3.75
CA GLN A 254 19.72 -10.39 -4.75
C GLN A 254 19.94 -11.18 -6.03
N ASP A 255 18.88 -11.30 -6.83
CA ASP A 255 19.00 -11.79 -8.20
C ASP A 255 19.83 -10.79 -9.03
N PRO A 256 20.91 -11.24 -9.71
CA PRO A 256 21.81 -10.34 -10.42
C PRO A 256 21.17 -9.65 -11.62
N GLU A 257 20.22 -10.29 -12.30
CA GLU A 257 19.53 -9.72 -13.45
C GLU A 257 18.58 -8.61 -13.00
N ILE A 258 17.81 -8.87 -11.93
CA ILE A 258 16.92 -7.86 -11.34
C ILE A 258 17.74 -6.70 -10.79
N ALA A 259 18.82 -6.97 -10.04
CA ALA A 259 19.68 -5.93 -9.47
C ALA A 259 20.30 -5.05 -10.57
N GLN A 260 20.74 -5.65 -11.68
CA GLN A 260 21.26 -4.91 -12.83
C GLN A 260 20.18 -4.06 -13.49
N ALA A 261 18.97 -4.59 -13.71
CA ALA A 261 17.87 -3.85 -14.33
C ALA A 261 17.43 -2.66 -13.47
N VAL A 262 17.31 -2.85 -12.14
CA VAL A 262 17.01 -1.77 -11.20
C VAL A 262 18.12 -0.70 -11.21
N ALA A 263 19.38 -1.11 -11.18
CA ALA A 263 20.52 -0.18 -11.22
C ALA A 263 20.56 0.62 -12.53
N GLN A 264 20.29 0.00 -13.68
CA GLN A 264 20.21 0.67 -14.97
C GLN A 264 19.08 1.70 -15.01
N LYS A 265 17.88 1.33 -14.54
CA LYS A 265 16.75 2.26 -14.44
C LYS A 265 17.06 3.42 -13.51
N SER A 266 17.62 3.15 -12.33
CA SER A 266 18.03 4.20 -11.38
C SER A 266 19.03 5.17 -12.01
N ALA A 267 20.06 4.66 -12.70
CA ALA A 267 21.07 5.49 -13.36
C ALA A 267 20.47 6.36 -14.48
N GLN A 268 19.52 5.82 -15.25
CA GLN A 268 18.80 6.59 -16.28
C GLN A 268 17.96 7.71 -15.66
N ASP A 269 17.23 7.42 -14.59
CA ASP A 269 16.42 8.42 -13.89
C ASP A 269 17.29 9.49 -13.21
N GLU A 270 18.43 9.13 -12.62
CA GLU A 270 19.39 10.09 -12.05
C GLU A 270 19.98 11.01 -13.11
N ALA A 271 20.39 10.46 -14.26
CA ALA A 271 20.86 11.25 -15.40
C ALA A 271 19.77 12.21 -15.89
N LYS A 272 18.51 11.75 -15.94
CA LYS A 272 17.38 12.59 -16.32
C LYS A 272 17.08 13.68 -15.29
N ILE A 273 17.14 13.38 -14.00
CA ILE A 273 17.00 14.36 -12.92
C ILE A 273 18.06 15.45 -13.04
N ALA A 274 19.33 15.07 -13.24
CA ALA A 274 20.43 16.00 -13.44
C ALA A 274 20.22 16.87 -14.68
N GLN A 275 19.78 16.28 -15.80
CA GLN A 275 19.43 17.01 -17.02
C GLN A 275 18.31 18.03 -16.76
N LEU A 276 17.24 17.64 -16.07
CA LEU A 276 16.11 18.53 -15.78
C LEU A 276 16.53 19.71 -14.88
N ALA A 277 17.37 19.45 -13.88
CA ALA A 277 17.93 20.51 -13.04
C ALA A 277 18.78 21.50 -13.86
N GLN A 278 19.64 21.00 -14.74
CA GLN A 278 20.47 21.84 -15.64
C GLN A 278 19.62 22.63 -16.64
N SER A 279 18.51 22.05 -17.11
CA SER A 279 17.54 22.72 -17.99
C SER A 279 16.66 23.75 -17.27
N GLY A 280 16.90 24.02 -15.98
CA GLY A 280 16.22 25.08 -15.23
C GLY A 280 14.88 24.69 -14.62
N VAL A 281 14.55 23.39 -14.52
CA VAL A 281 13.35 22.95 -13.77
C VAL A 281 13.52 23.35 -12.32
N LYS A 282 12.71 24.28 -11.83
CA LYS A 282 12.78 24.75 -10.44
C LYS A 282 12.33 23.66 -9.46
N PRO A 283 13.00 23.51 -8.31
CA PRO A 283 12.48 22.68 -7.25
C PRO A 283 11.23 23.33 -6.66
N VAL A 284 10.29 22.53 -6.18
CA VAL A 284 9.00 23.00 -5.67
C VAL A 284 8.64 22.31 -4.36
N ARG A 285 7.99 23.06 -3.48
CA ARG A 285 7.27 22.53 -2.32
C ARG A 285 5.78 22.67 -2.57
N ILE A 286 5.06 21.55 -2.51
CA ILE A 286 3.61 21.55 -2.59
C ILE A 286 3.06 21.59 -1.17
N VAL A 287 2.17 22.56 -0.91
CA VAL A 287 1.52 22.74 0.38
C VAL A 287 0.03 22.48 0.23
N TYR A 288 -0.47 21.50 0.97
CA TYR A 288 -1.88 21.17 1.08
C TYR A 288 -2.46 21.81 2.33
N GLN A 289 -3.77 22.08 2.37
CA GLN A 289 -4.41 22.48 3.62
C GLN A 289 -4.73 21.27 4.50
N ASP A 290 -5.32 20.23 3.91
CA ASP A 290 -5.62 18.95 4.56
C ASP A 290 -5.74 17.85 3.50
N GLY A 291 -4.61 17.60 2.83
CA GLY A 291 -4.44 16.68 1.71
C GLY A 291 -5.11 17.14 0.41
N GLY A 292 -5.23 16.22 -0.53
CA GLY A 292 -5.60 16.50 -1.91
C GLY A 292 -6.87 15.79 -2.36
N GLN A 293 -7.36 16.20 -3.51
CA GLN A 293 -8.51 15.64 -4.21
C GLN A 293 -8.17 15.54 -5.70
N HIS A 294 -8.62 14.48 -6.35
CA HIS A 294 -8.46 14.36 -7.80
C HIS A 294 -9.29 15.43 -8.54
N PRO A 295 -8.73 16.11 -9.56
CA PRO A 295 -9.40 17.22 -10.26
C PRO A 295 -10.79 16.88 -10.82
N THR A 296 -11.08 15.62 -11.13
CA THR A 296 -12.40 15.16 -11.60
C THR A 296 -13.54 15.41 -10.61
N PHE A 297 -13.23 15.63 -9.33
CA PHE A 297 -14.22 15.91 -8.29
C PHE A 297 -14.37 17.41 -8.01
N ALA A 298 -13.53 18.29 -8.60
CA ALA A 298 -13.57 19.72 -8.34
C ALA A 298 -14.94 20.36 -8.68
N SER A 299 -15.67 19.79 -9.66
CA SER A 299 -17.02 20.21 -10.03
C SER A 299 -18.14 19.37 -9.41
N ARG A 300 -17.82 18.36 -8.61
CA ARG A 300 -18.78 17.39 -8.03
C ARG A 300 -19.03 17.64 -6.55
N VAL A 301 -19.20 18.92 -6.19
CA VAL A 301 -19.41 19.38 -4.81
C VAL A 301 -20.49 18.59 -4.05
N PRO A 302 -21.65 18.22 -4.63
CA PRO A 302 -22.67 17.44 -3.92
C PRO A 302 -22.25 16.01 -3.57
N GLU A 303 -21.24 15.46 -4.25
CA GLU A 303 -20.72 14.12 -3.99
C GLU A 303 -19.70 14.11 -2.83
N VAL A 304 -19.25 15.28 -2.35
CA VAL A 304 -18.21 15.43 -1.32
C VAL A 304 -18.85 15.84 0.01
N SER A 305 -18.51 15.17 1.11
CA SER A 305 -19.17 15.43 2.40
C SER A 305 -18.60 16.62 3.19
N ARG A 306 -17.49 17.21 2.72
CA ARG A 306 -16.81 18.38 3.31
C ARG A 306 -16.26 19.33 2.24
N PRO A 307 -17.11 19.93 1.40
CA PRO A 307 -16.67 20.72 0.26
C PRO A 307 -15.84 21.96 0.65
N GLU A 308 -16.02 22.49 1.86
CA GLU A 308 -15.24 23.60 2.41
C GLU A 308 -13.75 23.29 2.59
N THR A 309 -13.39 22.01 2.63
CA THR A 309 -12.00 21.56 2.76
C THR A 309 -11.33 21.33 1.39
N ILE A 310 -12.05 21.54 0.28
CA ILE A 310 -11.53 21.41 -1.08
C ILE A 310 -10.81 22.71 -1.43
N VAL A 311 -9.51 22.74 -1.14
CA VAL A 311 -8.63 23.83 -1.54
C VAL A 311 -7.52 23.24 -2.40
N PRO A 312 -7.31 23.72 -3.64
CA PRO A 312 -6.22 23.23 -4.46
C PRO A 312 -4.88 23.47 -3.75
N PRO A 313 -3.93 22.53 -3.86
CA PRO A 313 -2.63 22.72 -3.24
C PRO A 313 -1.89 23.91 -3.86
N THR A 314 -1.08 24.57 -3.05
CA THR A 314 -0.21 25.66 -3.51
C THR A 314 1.17 25.11 -3.84
N GLU A 315 1.64 25.33 -5.07
CA GLU A 315 3.00 25.02 -5.48
C GLU A 315 3.89 26.24 -5.26
N ILE A 316 4.94 26.08 -4.44
CA ILE A 316 5.90 27.13 -4.11
C ILE A 316 7.23 26.76 -4.75
N ALA A 317 7.69 27.56 -5.72
CA ALA A 317 9.05 27.42 -6.25
C ALA A 317 10.08 27.72 -5.16
N LEU A 318 11.09 26.86 -5.05
CA LEU A 318 12.19 26.98 -4.11
C LEU A 318 13.42 27.50 -4.84
N ASP A 319 14.16 28.40 -4.21
CA ASP A 319 15.46 28.83 -4.72
C ASP A 319 16.55 27.88 -4.22
N GLU A 320 17.40 27.45 -5.15
CA GLU A 320 18.65 26.77 -4.81
C GLU A 320 19.59 27.82 -4.19
N LYS A 321 19.62 27.92 -2.85
CA LYS A 321 20.53 28.85 -2.17
C LYS A 321 21.97 28.55 -2.62
N PRO A 322 22.76 29.56 -3.06
CA PRO A 322 24.19 29.38 -3.28
C PRO A 322 24.82 29.01 -1.93
N ASN A 323 25.41 27.82 -1.87
CA ASN A 323 25.89 27.26 -0.62
C ASN A 323 27.20 27.96 -0.18
N ARG A 324 27.10 29.07 0.57
CA ARG A 324 28.24 29.79 1.18
C ARG A 324 28.97 29.01 2.30
N GLY A 325 28.74 27.70 2.44
CA GLY A 325 29.39 26.85 3.46
C GLY A 325 30.10 25.61 2.91
N ALA A 326 30.07 25.36 1.59
CA ALA A 326 30.59 24.10 1.03
C ALA A 326 32.12 24.05 0.89
N GLU A 327 32.82 25.19 0.79
CA GLU A 327 34.28 25.22 0.63
C GLU A 327 35.04 24.78 1.90
N SER A 328 34.52 25.07 3.10
CA SER A 328 35.22 24.70 4.34
C SER A 328 34.96 23.26 4.82
N ALA A 329 33.87 22.63 4.38
CA ALA A 329 33.53 21.26 4.77
C ALA A 329 34.20 20.21 3.87
N ALA A 330 34.35 20.50 2.57
CA ALA A 330 35.03 19.61 1.62
C ALA A 330 36.51 19.38 1.99
N ALA A 331 37.20 20.41 2.50
CA ALA A 331 38.59 20.30 2.96
C ALA A 331 38.77 19.45 4.23
N LYS A 332 37.73 19.30 5.07
CA LYS A 332 37.79 18.50 6.32
C LYS A 332 37.30 17.06 6.16
N VAL A 333 36.59 16.75 5.07
CA VAL A 333 36.07 15.40 4.79
C VAL A 333 37.06 14.58 3.96
N ALA A 334 37.88 15.22 3.11
CA ALA A 334 38.91 14.54 2.32
C ALA A 334 39.97 13.83 3.19
N ASP A 335 40.26 14.35 4.38
CA ASP A 335 41.25 13.77 5.30
C ASP A 335 40.70 12.59 6.14
N LYS A 336 39.38 12.35 6.12
CA LYS A 336 38.73 11.31 6.93
C LYS A 336 38.20 10.11 6.14
N LEU A 337 38.13 10.18 4.80
CA LEU A 337 37.71 9.06 3.95
C LEU A 337 38.85 8.22 3.37
N ALA A 338 40.12 8.55 3.63
CA ALA A 338 41.27 7.75 3.21
C ALA A 338 41.48 6.45 4.03
N ALA A 339 40.61 6.16 5.01
CA ALA A 339 40.69 4.94 5.81
C ALA A 339 39.39 4.13 5.75
N LYS A 340 39.46 3.06 4.96
CA LYS A 340 38.64 1.83 4.99
C LYS A 340 37.27 1.86 4.28
N SER A 341 37.28 1.36 3.05
CA SER A 341 36.31 0.37 2.57
C SER A 341 37.05 -0.59 1.62
N PRO A 342 36.97 -1.92 1.82
CA PRO A 342 37.63 -2.86 0.93
C PRO A 342 36.79 -3.01 -0.35
N VAL A 343 37.37 -2.62 -1.47
CA VAL A 343 36.90 -2.98 -2.81
C VAL A 343 37.19 -4.46 -3.02
N VAL A 344 36.15 -5.26 -3.27
CA VAL A 344 36.31 -6.63 -3.76
C VAL A 344 36.72 -6.56 -5.23
N THR A 345 37.99 -6.82 -5.51
CA THR A 345 38.54 -7.01 -6.86
C THR A 345 38.15 -8.38 -7.39
N LEU A 346 37.42 -8.41 -8.52
CA LEU A 346 37.27 -9.60 -9.35
C LEU A 346 38.53 -9.76 -10.21
N ALA A 347 39.37 -10.75 -9.87
CA ALA A 347 40.48 -11.18 -10.71
C ALA A 347 39.97 -12.11 -11.82
N ALA A 348 40.26 -11.76 -13.07
CA ALA A 348 40.03 -12.59 -14.24
C ALA A 348 41.03 -13.75 -14.28
N ALA A 349 40.52 -14.98 -14.37
CA ALA A 349 41.32 -16.17 -14.70
C ALA A 349 40.95 -16.67 -16.10
N LYS A 350 41.97 -16.74 -16.96
CA LYS A 350 41.94 -17.29 -18.32
C LYS A 350 42.51 -18.71 -18.26
N ALA A 351 41.78 -19.70 -18.78
CA ALA A 351 42.34 -21.00 -19.16
C ALA A 351 41.44 -21.67 -20.21
N ALA A 352 42.08 -22.48 -21.04
CA ALA A 352 41.67 -22.91 -22.37
C ALA A 352 40.72 -24.11 -22.37
N GLY A 353 40.17 -24.40 -23.56
CA GLY A 353 39.10 -25.35 -23.77
C GLY A 353 39.48 -26.82 -23.64
N GLU A 354 38.44 -27.64 -23.50
CA GLU A 354 38.35 -28.95 -24.15
C GLU A 354 36.88 -29.38 -24.25
N SER A 355 36.56 -30.02 -25.37
CA SER A 355 35.21 -30.38 -25.78
C SER A 355 34.67 -31.59 -25.03
N ARG A 356 33.38 -31.59 -24.67
CA ARG A 356 32.60 -32.83 -24.56
C ARG A 356 31.12 -32.62 -24.83
N GLN A 357 30.63 -33.28 -25.88
CA GLN A 357 29.20 -33.43 -26.17
C GLN A 357 28.51 -34.24 -25.07
N THR A 358 27.36 -33.80 -24.55
CA THR A 358 26.29 -34.72 -24.12
C THR A 358 24.90 -34.07 -24.08
N ARG A 359 24.04 -34.52 -25.00
CA ARG A 359 22.61 -34.85 -24.87
C ARG A 359 21.64 -33.87 -24.17
N VAL A 360 20.79 -33.25 -24.99
CA VAL A 360 19.56 -32.57 -24.58
C VAL A 360 18.54 -33.59 -24.08
N VAL A 361 18.08 -33.44 -22.83
CA VAL A 361 16.87 -34.08 -22.31
C VAL A 361 15.94 -32.96 -21.84
N ALA A 362 14.73 -32.95 -22.39
CA ALA A 362 13.67 -32.02 -22.05
C ALA A 362 13.21 -32.22 -20.58
N MET A 363 13.08 -31.12 -19.84
CA MET A 363 12.35 -31.08 -18.57
C MET A 363 11.11 -30.20 -18.69
N ALA A 364 9.99 -30.78 -18.27
CA ALA A 364 8.63 -30.23 -18.20
C ALA A 364 8.52 -29.10 -17.14
N PRO A 365 7.45 -28.27 -17.17
CA PRO A 365 7.39 -27.05 -16.37
C PRO A 365 7.16 -27.35 -14.89
N MET A 366 8.03 -26.79 -14.04
CA MET A 366 7.89 -26.81 -12.59
C MET A 366 6.77 -25.84 -12.16
N ARG A 367 5.85 -26.35 -11.33
CA ARG A 367 4.83 -25.57 -10.64
C ARG A 367 5.52 -24.57 -9.69
N GLY A 368 5.18 -23.30 -9.79
CA GLY A 368 5.66 -22.24 -8.90
C GLY A 368 5.23 -22.49 -7.46
N ASP A 369 6.20 -22.66 -6.57
CA ASP A 369 6.01 -22.80 -5.12
C ASP A 369 5.92 -21.38 -4.53
N HIS A 370 4.70 -20.87 -4.30
CA HIS A 370 4.46 -19.58 -3.65
C HIS A 370 4.71 -19.68 -2.13
N ARG A 371 5.99 -19.63 -1.74
CA ARG A 371 6.47 -19.33 -0.37
C ARG A 371 7.24 -18.01 -0.50
N ASP A 372 7.11 -16.95 0.30
CA ASP A 372 6.77 -16.79 1.71
C ASP A 372 6.46 -15.28 1.90
N LEU A 373 5.44 -14.92 2.69
CA LEU A 373 5.02 -13.52 2.95
C LEU A 373 4.64 -13.31 4.43
N SER A 374 5.17 -14.15 5.32
CA SER A 374 4.91 -14.05 6.75
C SER A 374 5.38 -12.72 7.36
N ALA A 375 6.38 -12.07 6.76
CA ALA A 375 7.01 -10.87 7.32
C ALA A 375 6.09 -9.63 7.38
N LEU A 376 5.08 -9.52 6.51
CA LEU A 376 4.12 -8.40 6.56
C LEU A 376 2.90 -8.67 7.47
N ALA A 377 2.61 -9.93 7.79
CA ALA A 377 1.39 -10.32 8.50
C ALA A 377 1.62 -10.76 9.96
N ALA A 378 2.85 -11.10 10.36
CA ALA A 378 3.12 -11.82 11.61
C ALA A 378 3.04 -11.00 12.92
N SER A 379 2.43 -9.82 12.96
CA SER A 379 2.39 -9.02 14.22
C SER A 379 1.20 -8.06 14.33
N TYR A 380 -0.04 -8.57 14.25
CA TYR A 380 -1.23 -7.78 14.58
C TYR A 380 -2.03 -8.38 15.75
N PRO A 381 -2.11 -7.71 16.91
CA PRO A 381 -3.15 -8.00 17.90
C PRO A 381 -4.53 -7.57 17.37
N ARG A 382 -5.57 -8.34 17.71
CA ARG A 382 -6.97 -8.06 17.34
C ARG A 382 -7.41 -6.68 17.87
N PRO A 383 -8.11 -5.85 17.08
CA PRO A 383 -8.67 -4.61 17.60
C PRO A 383 -9.79 -4.92 18.61
N THR A 384 -9.63 -4.47 19.84
CA THR A 384 -10.71 -4.45 20.86
C THR A 384 -11.63 -3.27 20.61
N ASN A 385 -12.92 -3.54 20.43
CA ASN A 385 -13.98 -2.53 20.36
C ASN A 385 -14.00 -1.68 21.64
N SER A 386 -13.51 -0.44 21.59
CA SER A 386 -13.67 0.53 22.69
C SER A 386 -13.76 1.96 22.16
N VAL A 387 -14.75 2.25 21.33
CA VAL A 387 -15.13 3.63 20.92
C VAL A 387 -16.37 4.12 21.68
N LYS A 388 -16.84 3.42 22.72
CA LYS A 388 -18.09 3.78 23.41
C LYS A 388 -17.96 4.73 24.62
N LYS A 389 -16.77 5.23 24.99
CA LYS A 389 -16.60 6.00 26.24
C LYS A 389 -16.19 7.48 26.10
N LEU A 390 -15.94 8.03 24.91
CA LEU A 390 -15.55 9.45 24.77
C LEU A 390 -16.67 10.44 24.42
N LEU A 391 -17.91 9.99 24.20
CA LEU A 391 -19.03 10.89 23.80
C LEU A 391 -20.05 11.20 24.92
N ARG A 392 -19.74 10.88 26.18
CA ARG A 392 -20.63 11.19 27.33
C ARG A 392 -20.07 12.18 28.35
N SER A 393 -18.87 12.73 28.15
CA SER A 393 -18.21 13.60 29.16
C SER A 393 -18.27 15.11 28.87
N ASN A 394 -18.88 15.57 27.77
CA ASN A 394 -18.89 17.00 27.38
C ASN A 394 -20.28 17.64 27.40
N ARG A 395 -21.17 17.25 28.32
CA ARG A 395 -22.48 17.92 28.49
C ARG A 395 -22.69 18.66 29.80
N ASP A 396 -21.72 18.69 30.71
CA ASP A 396 -21.85 19.40 31.99
C ASP A 396 -20.66 20.33 32.21
N ALA A 397 -20.65 21.48 31.52
CA ALA A 397 -19.83 22.64 31.89
C ALA A 397 -20.36 23.89 31.17
N GLY A 398 -21.22 24.65 31.84
CA GLY A 398 -21.74 25.89 31.29
C GLY A 398 -22.75 26.60 32.19
N ASP A 399 -22.39 26.85 33.46
CA ASP A 399 -23.04 27.84 34.31
C ASP A 399 -21.96 28.62 35.05
N ILE A 400 -21.74 29.90 34.67
CA ILE A 400 -21.10 30.93 35.50
C ILE A 400 -21.81 32.27 35.21
N PRO A 401 -22.08 33.10 36.24
CA PRO A 401 -23.14 34.12 36.25
C PRO A 401 -22.63 35.55 35.99
N THR A 402 -23.50 36.40 35.46
CA THR A 402 -24.05 37.67 36.02
C THR A 402 -24.89 38.35 34.96
#